data_AF-A0AAV4YUP5-F1
#
_entry.id   AF-A0AAV4YUP5-F1
#
_cell.length_a   1.000
_cell.length_b   1.000
_cell.length_c   1.000
_cell.angle_alpha   90.00
_cell.angle_beta   90.00
_cell.angle_gamma   90.00
#
_symmetry.space_group_name_H-M   'P 1'
#
loop_
_entity.id
_entity.type
_entity.pdbx_description
1 polymer ?
#
loop_
_entity_poly.entity_id
_entity_poly.type
_entity_poly.pdbx_seq_one_letter_code
_entity_poly.pdbx_strand_id
1 'polypeptide(L)' 'MVDRVEASKNLEILKANQARLMNYNHLFSSYAFKQDCGAELKKIGRQIYNIEKQLNAKS' A
#
# COMPACT_ATOMS: atom_id res chain seq x y z
N MET A 1 12.26 16.84 -8.38
CA MET A 1 10.83 16.98 -8.74
C MET A 1 10.22 15.59 -8.73
N VAL A 2 9.15 15.31 -7.97
CA VAL A 2 8.43 14.01 -8.08
C VAL A 2 7.96 13.84 -9.53
N ASP A 3 8.43 12.78 -10.19
CA ASP A 3 7.92 12.36 -11.49
C ASP A 3 6.49 11.82 -11.30
N ARG A 4 5.51 12.50 -11.89
CA ARG A 4 4.08 12.15 -11.73
C ARG A 4 3.76 10.80 -12.36
N VAL A 5 4.43 10.43 -13.46
CA VAL A 5 4.21 9.14 -14.13
C VAL A 5 4.69 8.02 -13.22
N GLU A 6 5.90 8.18 -12.65
CA GLU A 6 6.47 7.20 -11.74
C GLU A 6 5.69 7.11 -10.42
N ALA A 7 5.23 8.24 -9.88
CA ALA A 7 4.39 8.27 -8.68
C ALA A 7 3.04 7.55 -8.89
N SER A 8 2.39 7.74 -10.04
CA SER A 8 1.14 7.03 -10.37
C SER A 8 1.35 5.53 -10.52
N LYS A 9 2.42 5.08 -11.19
CA LYS A 9 2.75 3.64 -11.29
C LYS A 9 2.98 3.02 -9.92
N ASN A 10 3.75 3.71 -9.06
CA ASN A 10 4.00 3.25 -7.70
C ASN A 10 2.71 3.17 -6.87
N LEU A 11 1.78 4.10 -7.05
CA LEU A 11 0.47 4.08 -6.40
C LEU A 11 -0.35 2.85 -6.82
N GLU A 12 -0.39 2.51 -8.11
CA GLU A 12 -1.09 1.32 -8.61
C GLU A 12 -0.50 0.03 -8.04
N ILE A 13 0.83 -0.10 -8.02
CA ILE A 13 1.53 -1.26 -7.45
C ILE A 13 1.20 -1.41 -5.96
N LEU A 14 1.23 -0.31 -5.20
CA LEU A 14 0.92 -0.34 -3.77
C LEU A 14 -0.54 -0.75 -3.50
N LYS A 15 -1.50 -0.27 -4.31
CA LYS A 15 -2.90 -0.68 -4.22
C LYS A 15 -3.08 -2.17 -4.54
N ALA A 16 -2.40 -2.68 -5.56
CA ALA A 16 -2.42 -4.10 -5.90
C ALA A 16 -1.82 -4.97 -4.77
N ASN A 17 -0.70 -4.53 -4.17
CA ASN A 17 -0.07 -5.23 -3.05
C ASN A 17 -0.94 -5.24 -1.80
N GLN A 18 -1.63 -4.12 -1.51
CA GLN A 18 -2.59 -4.04 -0.41
C GLN A 18 -3.72 -5.07 -0.57
N ALA A 19 -4.31 -5.17 -1.77
CA ALA A 19 -5.36 -6.15 -2.06
C ALA A 19 -4.88 -7.60 -1.90
N ARG A 20 -3.65 -7.90 -2.34
CA ARG A 20 -3.03 -9.23 -2.16
C ARG A 20 -2.82 -9.57 -0.69
N LEU A 21 -2.30 -8.63 0.11
CA LEU A 21 -2.09 -8.83 1.55
C LEU A 21 -3.40 -9.04 2.31
N MET A 22 -4.47 -8.31 1.94
CA MET A 22 -5.81 -8.56 2.51
C MET A 22 -6.30 -9.98 2.20
N ASN A 23 -6.07 -10.47 0.98
CA ASN A 23 -6.43 -11.82 0.58
C ASN A 23 -5.62 -12.87 1.36
N TYR A 24 -4.29 -12.70 1.46
CA TYR A 24 -3.46 -13.61 2.25
C TYR A 24 -3.86 -13.62 3.74
N ASN A 25 -4.13 -12.46 4.34
CA ASN A 25 -4.57 -12.38 5.73
C ASN A 25 -5.91 -13.11 5.98
N HIS A 26 -6.75 -13.22 4.96
CA HIS A 26 -7.98 -14.01 5.03
C HIS A 26 -7.70 -15.53 4.91
N LEU A 27 -6.82 -15.93 3.99
CA LEU A 27 -6.50 -17.33 3.72
C LEU A 27 -5.66 -17.99 4.82
N PHE A 28 -4.77 -17.23 5.47
CA PHE A 28 -3.86 -17.74 6.48
C PHE A 28 -4.29 -17.27 7.88
N SER A 29 -4.54 -18.22 8.77
CA SER A 29 -5.17 -17.95 10.07
C SER A 29 -4.20 -17.84 11.24
N SER A 30 -2.90 -18.12 11.05
CA SER A 30 -1.93 -18.12 12.14
C SER A 30 -1.74 -16.73 12.73
N TYR A 31 -1.58 -16.66 14.04
CA TYR A 31 -1.47 -15.38 14.76
C TYR A 31 -0.28 -14.55 14.26
N ALA A 32 0.90 -15.17 14.14
CA ALA A 32 2.10 -14.51 13.62
C ALA A 32 1.88 -13.93 12.22
N PHE A 33 1.28 -14.71 11.31
CA PHE A 33 1.00 -14.26 9.96
C PHE A 33 0.03 -13.07 9.91
N LYS A 34 -1.00 -13.07 10.77
CA LYS A 34 -1.93 -11.95 10.88
C LYS A 34 -1.27 -10.68 11.41
N GLN A 35 -0.34 -10.80 12.36
CA GLN A 35 0.43 -9.66 12.87
C GLN A 35 1.32 -9.07 11.77
N ASP A 36 2.04 -9.93 11.03
CA ASP A 36 2.91 -9.51 9.93
C ASP A 36 2.12 -8.85 8.80
N CYS A 37 0.99 -9.45 8.40
CA CYS A 37 0.08 -8.85 7.42
C CYS A 37 -0.46 -7.50 7.89
N GLY A 38 -0.88 -7.38 9.16
CA GLY A 38 -1.36 -6.14 9.73
C GLY A 38 -0.29 -5.03 9.75
N ALA A 39 0.96 -5.38 10.04
CA ALA A 39 2.08 -4.45 10.01
C ALA A 39 2.36 -3.93 8.59
N GLU A 40 2.40 -4.83 7.60
CA GLU A 40 2.66 -4.44 6.21
C GLU A 40 1.49 -3.65 5.61
N LEU A 41 0.25 -3.99 5.93
CA LEU A 41 -0.93 -3.20 5.53
C LEU A 41 -0.87 -1.76 6.05
N LYS A 42 -0.46 -1.56 7.30
CA LYS A 42 -0.28 -0.21 7.88
C LYS A 42 0.82 0.57 7.15
N LYS A 43 1.92 -0.09 6.78
CA LYS A 43 3.04 0.53 6.07
C LYS A 43 2.64 0.95 4.65
N ILE A 44 2.01 0.04 3.89
CA ILE A 44 1.51 0.32 2.53
C ILE A 44 0.46 1.43 2.56
N GLY A 45 -0.46 1.42 3.53
CA GLY A 45 -1.46 2.47 3.70
C GLY A 45 -0.84 3.86 3.87
N ARG A 46 0.24 3.98 4.66
CA ARG A 46 0.98 5.26 4.81
C ARG A 46 1.66 5.68 3.51
N GLN A 47 2.23 4.74 2.76
CA GLN A 47 2.88 5.04 1.47
C GLN A 47 1.86 5.56 0.44
N ILE A 48 0.70 4.90 0.33
CA ILE A 48 -0.42 5.32 -0.53
C ILE A 48 -0.85 6.75 -0.18
N TYR A 49 -1.14 7.01 1.10
CA TYR A 49 -1.57 8.32 1.56
C TYR A 49 -0.56 9.43 1.21
N ASN A 50 0.73 9.17 1.42
CA ASN A 50 1.78 10.13 1.12
C ASN A 50 1.90 10.42 -0.39
N ILE A 51 1.80 9.40 -1.24
CA ILE A 51 1.85 9.57 -2.70
C ILE A 51 0.62 10.33 -3.19
N GLU A 52 -0.57 9.97 -2.72
CA GLU A 52 -1.82 10.68 -3.07
C GLU A 52 -1.76 12.15 -2.63
N LYS A 53 -1.28 12.43 -1.42
CA LYS A 53 -1.07 13.80 -0.94
C LYS A 53 -0.09 14.58 -1.83
N GLN A 54 1.01 13.96 -2.25
CA GLN A 54 2.01 14.61 -3.12
C GLN A 54 1.49 14.87 -4.55
N LEU A 55 0.69 13.95 -5.09
CA LEU A 55 0.06 14.11 -6.40
C LEU A 55 -0.99 15.23 -6.38
N ASN A 56 -1.80 15.29 -5.31
CA ASN A 56 -2.83 16.31 -5.14
C ASN A 56 -2.26 17.70 -4.84
N ALA A 57 -1.18 17.79 -4.06
CA ALA A 57 -0.52 19.07 -3.76
C ALA A 57 0.17 19.73 -4.97
N LYS A 58 0.31 18.99 -6.07
CA LYS A 58 0.89 19.47 -7.34
C LYS A 58 -0.14 19.63 -8.45
N SER A 59 -1.42 19.38 -8.16
CA SER A 59 -2.50 19.49 -9.14
C SER A 59 -3.10 20.89 -9.19
#